data_AF-A0AAX2TM64-F1
#
_entry.id   AF-A0AAX2TM64-F1
#
_cell.length_a   1.000
_cell.length_b   1.000
_cell.length_c   1.000
_cell.angle_alpha   90.00
_cell.angle_beta   90.00
_cell.angle_gamma   90.00
#
_symmetry.space_group_name_H-M   'P 1'
#
loop_
_entity.id
_entity.type
_entity.pdbx_description
1 polymer ?
#
loop_
_entity_poly.entity_id
_entity_poly.type
_entity_poly.pdbx_seq_one_letter_code
_entity_poly.pdbx_strand_id
1 'polypeptide(L)'
;MQQERRRSAVGSLPVIQPSRSVVPIDDASRRKGPARSRIEEGSSLRTDGKLNVAIVGTGISGLSAAWLLSQRHDVTVYEKSDRIGGHSNTVTASLGG
;
A
#
# COMPACT_ATOMS: atom_id res chain seq x y z
N MET A 1 10.75 -46.91 -8.81
CA MET A 1 10.86 -45.77 -9.74
C MET A 1 9.49 -45.09 -9.79
N GLN A 2 9.08 -44.24 -8.84
CA GLN A 2 9.60 -42.91 -8.51
C GLN A 2 9.99 -42.11 -9.76
N GLN A 3 9.05 -41.31 -10.27
CA GLN A 3 9.36 -40.01 -10.86
C GLN A 3 8.20 -39.05 -10.57
N GLU A 4 8.35 -38.43 -9.40
CA GLU A 4 7.57 -37.32 -8.90
C GLU A 4 8.03 -36.02 -9.56
N ARG A 5 7.26 -35.51 -10.52
CA ARG A 5 7.44 -34.15 -11.03
C ARG A 5 6.52 -33.22 -10.26
N ARG A 6 7.08 -32.67 -9.18
CA ARG A 6 6.54 -31.55 -8.39
C ARG A 6 6.07 -30.44 -9.34
N ARG A 7 4.75 -30.33 -9.55
CA ARG A 7 4.14 -29.12 -10.07
C ARG A 7 4.26 -28.09 -8.96
N SER A 8 5.25 -27.20 -9.10
CA SER A 8 5.45 -26.06 -8.24
C SER A 8 4.13 -25.31 -8.11
N ALA A 9 3.57 -25.33 -6.91
CA ALA A 9 2.43 -24.54 -6.52
C ALA A 9 2.85 -23.06 -6.57
N VAL A 10 2.78 -22.46 -7.76
CA VAL A 10 2.54 -21.02 -7.86
C VAL A 10 1.07 -20.85 -7.51
N GLY A 11 0.78 -21.00 -6.21
CA GLY A 11 -0.50 -20.60 -5.66
C GLY A 11 -0.73 -19.18 -6.12
N SER A 12 -1.91 -18.93 -6.67
CA SER A 12 -2.38 -17.61 -7.04
C SER A 12 -2.09 -16.67 -5.88
N LEU A 13 -1.00 -15.91 -5.98
CA LEU A 13 -0.71 -14.83 -5.06
C LEU A 13 -1.98 -13.99 -5.06
N PRO A 14 -2.53 -13.61 -3.89
CA PRO A 14 -3.71 -12.78 -3.85
C PRO A 14 -3.39 -11.55 -4.69
N VAL A 15 -4.02 -11.45 -5.86
CA VAL A 15 -4.08 -10.20 -6.61
C VAL A 15 -4.79 -9.30 -5.63
N ILE A 16 -4.03 -8.43 -4.98
CA ILE A 16 -4.57 -7.40 -4.12
C ILE A 16 -5.47 -6.59 -5.05
N GLN A 17 -6.77 -6.86 -5.01
CA GLN A 17 -7.74 -6.02 -5.67
C GLN A 17 -7.66 -4.69 -4.92
N PRO A 18 -7.14 -3.62 -5.56
CA PRO A 18 -6.94 -2.38 -4.86
C PRO A 18 -8.32 -1.89 -4.46
N SER A 19 -8.63 -1.95 -3.17
CA SER A 19 -9.68 -1.12 -2.61
C SER A 19 -9.17 0.33 -2.71
N ARG A 20 -9.33 0.92 -3.91
CA ARG A 20 -9.10 2.34 -4.24
C ARG A 20 -7.68 2.89 -4.04
N SER A 21 -7.05 3.11 -5.19
CA SER A 21 -6.37 4.35 -5.60
C SER A 21 -5.16 4.81 -4.77
N VAL A 22 -3.96 4.63 -5.33
CA VAL A 22 -2.94 5.68 -5.21
C VAL A 22 -3.56 6.93 -5.81
N VAL A 23 -3.65 8.00 -5.02
CA VAL A 23 -4.30 9.26 -5.42
C VAL A 23 -3.20 10.30 -5.64
N PRO A 24 -3.22 11.07 -6.74
CA PRO A 24 -2.33 12.22 -6.86
C PRO A 24 -2.62 13.20 -5.70
N ILE A 25 -1.58 13.81 -5.16
CA ILE A 25 -1.72 14.67 -3.97
C ILE A 25 -2.69 15.84 -4.19
N ASP A 26 -2.87 16.29 -5.43
CA ASP A 26 -3.79 17.37 -5.80
C ASP A 26 -5.28 16.98 -5.70
N ASP A 27 -5.61 15.69 -5.73
CA ASP A 27 -6.98 15.17 -5.59
C ASP A 27 -7.34 14.82 -4.12
N ALA A 28 -6.39 15.00 -3.19
CA ALA A 28 -6.54 14.60 -1.79
C ALA A 28 -7.62 15.39 -1.00
N SER A 29 -8.04 16.55 -1.52
CA SER A 29 -8.91 17.50 -0.80
C SER A 29 -10.36 17.02 -0.59
N ARG A 30 -10.77 15.87 -1.16
CA ARG A 30 -12.19 15.45 -1.23
C ARG A 30 -12.66 14.37 -0.26
N ARG A 31 -11.81 13.78 0.60
CA ARG A 31 -12.27 12.71 1.51
C ARG A 31 -12.47 13.22 2.94
N LYS A 32 -13.72 13.15 3.41
CA LYS A 32 -14.10 13.39 4.81
C LYS A 32 -13.52 12.26 5.66
N GLY A 33 -12.45 12.54 6.40
CA GLY A 33 -11.87 11.60 7.35
C GLY A 33 -12.85 11.25 8.48
N PRO A 34 -12.60 10.18 9.25
CA PRO A 34 -13.41 9.86 10.42
C PRO A 34 -13.45 11.04 11.39
N ALA A 35 -14.53 11.14 12.17
CA ALA A 35 -14.66 12.15 13.22
C ALA A 35 -13.39 12.12 14.09
N ARG A 36 -12.71 13.27 14.18
CA ARG A 36 -11.47 13.40 14.96
C ARG A 36 -11.77 12.98 16.39
N SER A 37 -11.23 11.85 16.84
CA SER A 37 -11.11 11.59 18.26
C SER A 37 -10.21 12.69 18.80
N ARG A 38 -10.75 13.52 19.69
CA ARG A 38 -9.97 14.51 20.45
C ARG A 38 -8.80 13.75 21.07
N ILE A 39 -7.57 14.13 20.72
CA ILE A 39 -6.38 13.56 21.37
C ILE A 39 -6.37 14.17 22.76
N GLU A 40 -6.92 13.45 23.73
CA GLU A 40 -6.76 13.81 25.14
C GLU A 40 -5.40 13.27 25.59
N GLU A 41 -4.49 14.18 25.95
CA GLU A 41 -3.16 13.88 26.46
C GLU A 41 -3.29 12.91 27.66
N GLY A 42 -2.92 11.65 27.44
CA GLY A 42 -3.01 10.57 28.44
C GLY A 42 -3.98 9.44 28.13
N SER A 43 -4.81 9.54 27.09
CA SER A 43 -5.66 8.41 26.65
C SER A 43 -4.82 7.40 25.84
N SER A 44 -4.75 6.15 26.30
CA SER A 44 -4.18 5.06 25.49
C SER A 44 -4.98 4.95 24.19
N LEU A 45 -4.31 5.09 23.05
CA LEU A 45 -4.93 4.95 21.74
C LEU A 45 -5.61 3.57 21.69
N ARG A 46 -6.95 3.54 21.61
CA ARG A 46 -7.67 2.30 21.32
C ARG A 46 -7.32 1.88 19.89
N THR A 47 -6.34 1.01 19.75
CA THR A 47 -5.84 0.47 18.46
C THR A 47 -6.63 -0.73 17.96
N ASP A 48 -7.65 -1.16 18.70
CA ASP A 48 -8.42 -2.38 18.40
C ASP A 48 -9.49 -2.19 17.31
N GLY A 49 -9.70 -0.95 16.84
CA GLY A 49 -10.65 -0.63 15.77
C GLY A 49 -10.00 -0.53 14.39
N LYS A 50 -10.79 -0.79 13.33
CA LYS A 50 -10.38 -0.51 11.94
C LYS A 50 -10.21 1.01 11.75
N LEU A 51 -9.00 1.46 11.42
CA LEU A 51 -8.67 2.86 11.19
C LEU A 51 -8.74 3.25 9.71
N ASN A 52 -8.87 4.55 9.44
CA ASN A 52 -8.65 5.15 8.13
C ASN A 52 -7.25 5.79 8.12
N VAL A 53 -6.34 5.25 7.32
CA VAL A 53 -4.92 5.61 7.32
C VAL A 53 -4.54 6.25 5.99
N ALA A 54 -3.93 7.42 6.05
CA ALA A 54 -3.31 8.07 4.90
C ALA A 54 -1.80 7.83 4.91
N ILE A 55 -1.26 7.34 3.79
CA ILE A 55 0.19 7.19 3.57
C ILE A 55 0.59 8.19 2.49
N VAL A 56 1.60 9.03 2.76
CA VAL A 56 2.09 10.02 1.81
C VAL A 56 3.47 9.60 1.31
N GLY A 57 3.57 9.32 0.02
CA GLY A 57 4.74 8.81 -0.67
C GLY A 57 4.66 7.31 -0.98
N THR A 58 5.02 6.94 -2.20
CA THR A 58 5.06 5.55 -2.71
C THR A 58 6.48 5.01 -2.85
N GLY A 59 7.43 5.57 -2.10
CA GLY A 59 8.74 4.94 -1.90
C GLY A 59 8.59 3.54 -1.29
N ILE A 60 9.70 2.80 -1.21
CA ILE A 60 9.66 1.41 -0.73
C ILE A 60 9.04 1.28 0.66
N SER A 61 9.35 2.19 1.58
CA SER A 61 8.76 2.25 2.92
C SER A 61 7.25 2.52 2.89
N GLY A 62 6.79 3.43 2.03
CA GLY A 62 5.38 3.78 1.89
C GLY A 62 4.56 2.61 1.34
N LEU A 63 5.05 1.93 0.31
CA LEU A 63 4.40 0.74 -0.25
C LEU A 63 4.43 -0.45 0.73
N SER A 64 5.52 -0.65 1.47
CA SER A 64 5.59 -1.67 2.52
C SER A 64 4.60 -1.39 3.66
N ALA A 65 4.51 -0.13 4.10
CA ALA A 65 3.54 0.27 5.11
C ALA A 65 2.11 0.10 4.61
N ALA A 66 1.82 0.47 3.37
CA ALA A 66 0.51 0.32 2.75
C ALA A 66 0.09 -1.15 2.71
N TRP A 67 1.00 -2.02 2.26
CA TRP A 67 0.78 -3.46 2.17
C TRP A 67 0.48 -4.10 3.54
N LEU A 68 1.20 -3.67 4.59
CA LEU A 68 0.98 -4.22 5.93
C LEU A 68 -0.33 -3.71 6.53
N LEU A 69 -0.59 -2.40 6.44
CA LEU A 69 -1.73 -1.76 7.09
C LEU A 69 -3.06 -2.06 6.39
N SER A 70 -3.06 -2.27 5.06
CA SER A 70 -4.29 -2.58 4.31
C SER A 70 -4.96 -3.88 4.74
N GLN A 71 -4.23 -4.77 5.43
CA GLN A 71 -4.78 -6.03 5.92
C GLN A 71 -5.80 -5.83 7.05
N ARG A 72 -5.73 -4.70 7.78
CA ARG A 72 -6.59 -4.42 8.94
C ARG A 72 -7.24 -3.04 8.93
N HIS A 73 -6.80 -2.15 8.05
CA HIS A 73 -7.21 -0.75 8.01
C HIS A 73 -7.64 -0.34 6.60
N ASP A 74 -8.44 0.72 6.51
CA ASP A 74 -8.72 1.37 5.24
C ASP A 74 -7.55 2.32 4.92
N VAL A 75 -6.77 2.00 3.89
CA VAL A 75 -5.54 2.71 3.54
C VAL A 75 -5.74 3.49 2.25
N THR A 76 -5.43 4.78 2.28
CA THR A 76 -5.27 5.61 1.08
C THR A 76 -3.82 6.04 0.94
N VAL A 77 -3.22 5.82 -0.23
CA VAL A 77 -1.83 6.22 -0.52
C VAL A 77 -1.85 7.43 -1.45
N TYR A 78 -1.01 8.42 -1.16
CA TYR A 78 -0.86 9.64 -1.95
C TYR A 78 0.55 9.70 -2.53
N GLU A 79 0.68 10.07 -3.80
CA GLU A 79 1.97 10.28 -4.46
C GLU A 79 1.93 11.61 -5.22
N LYS A 80 3.07 12.31 -5.23
CA LYS A 80 3.22 13.54 -6.01
C LYS A 80 3.60 13.24 -7.45
N SER A 81 4.46 12.25 -7.68
CA SER A 81 4.88 11.86 -9.02
C SER A 81 3.78 11.11 -9.76
N ASP A 82 3.86 11.11 -11.08
CA ASP A 82 3.13 10.23 -12.00
C ASP A 82 3.57 8.75 -11.94
N ARG A 83 4.66 8.45 -11.23
CA ARG A 83 5.22 7.10 -11.05
C ARG A 83 5.32 6.70 -9.60
N ILE A 84 5.08 5.42 -9.35
CA ILE A 84 5.30 4.81 -8.04
C ILE A 84 6.77 4.41 -7.82
N GLY A 85 7.19 4.30 -6.57
CA GLY A 85 8.49 3.74 -6.17
C GLY A 85 9.49 4.77 -5.62
N GLY A 86 9.20 6.07 -5.71
CA GLY A 86 10.12 7.12 -5.22
C GLY A 86 11.52 7.00 -5.84
N HIS A 87 12.57 6.93 -5.03
CA HIS A 87 13.96 6.80 -5.50
C HIS A 87 14.28 5.48 -6.21
N SER A 88 13.47 4.42 -6.05
CA SER A 88 13.67 3.18 -6.80
C SER A 88 13.40 3.43 -8.28
N ASN A 89 14.39 3.29 -9.16
CA ASN A 89 14.28 3.55 -10.59
C ASN A 89 14.69 2.32 -11.41
N THR A 90 13.72 1.65 -12.03
CA THR A 90 13.95 0.53 -12.93
C THR A 90 13.73 1.00 -14.36
N VAL A 91 14.74 0.82 -15.20
CA VAL A 91 14.70 1.19 -16.62
C VAL A 91 14.73 -0.06 -17.49
N THR A 92 14.02 -0.03 -18.60
CA THR A 92 14.11 -1.10 -19.60
C THR A 92 15.37 -0.87 -20.43
N ALA A 93 16.30 -1.83 -20.41
CA ALA A 93 17.48 -1.82 -21.26
C ALA A 93 17.28 -2.76 -22.46
N SER A 94 17.63 -2.31 -23.66
CA SER A 94 17.67 -3.18 -24.85
C SER A 94 19.05 -3.80 -24.95
N LEU A 95 19.12 -5.11 -25.19
CA LEU A 95 20.38 -5.79 -25.49
C LEU A 95 20.66 -5.57 -26.99
N GLY A 96 21.65 -4.72 -27.30
CA GLY A 96 22.07 -4.49 -28.68
C GLY A 96 22.61 -5.79 -29.28
N GLY A 97 22.14 -6.14 -30.48
CA GLY A 97 22.82 -7.12 -31.35
C GLY A 97 24.06 -6.52 -31.98
#